data_AF-A0AAJ2G0G0-F1
#
_entry.id   AF-A0AAJ2G0G0-F1
#
_cell.length_a   1.000
_cell.length_b   1.000
_cell.length_c   1.000
_cell.angle_alpha   90.00
_cell.angle_beta   90.00
_cell.angle_gamma   90.00
#
_symmetry.space_group_name_H-M   'P 1'
#
loop_
_entity.id
_entity.type
_entity.pdbx_description
1 polymer ?
#
loop_
_entity_poly.entity_id
_entity_poly.type
_entity_poly.pdbx_seq_one_letter_code
_entity_poly.pdbx_strand_id
1 'polypeptide(L)'
;MLTIDISVLHGEAVTDYLACADRRAIGGFRTALEFLNIPLPIAALRKPDQRRGIRHVMQAYNADNPVEAIRDNHERLSAGNETSKAQQAARSNGDILNSLDPSDLLKGSDDNAR
;
A
#
# COMPACT_ATOMS: atom_id res chain seq x y z
N MET A 1 36.20 24.40 -24.12
CA MET A 1 35.00 23.58 -23.89
C MET A 1 35.48 22.24 -23.34
N LEU A 2 35.14 21.91 -22.10
CA LEU A 2 35.54 20.66 -21.46
C LEU A 2 34.42 19.63 -21.71
N THR A 3 34.74 18.54 -22.39
CA THR A 3 33.80 17.45 -22.64
C THR A 3 34.16 16.29 -21.73
N ILE A 4 33.25 15.92 -20.83
CA ILE A 4 33.44 14.79 -19.92
C ILE A 4 32.95 13.53 -20.63
N ASP A 5 33.81 12.53 -20.73
CA ASP A 5 33.46 11.22 -21.25
C ASP A 5 32.78 10.38 -20.14
N ILE A 6 31.48 10.17 -20.28
CA ILE A 6 30.66 9.37 -19.37
C ILE A 6 30.71 7.86 -19.66
N SER A 7 31.30 7.44 -20.78
CA SER A 7 31.42 6.02 -21.13
C SER A 7 32.26 5.23 -20.11
N VAL A 8 33.20 5.91 -19.44
CA VAL A 8 34.04 5.36 -18.37
C VAL A 8 33.20 4.80 -17.22
N LEU A 9 32.01 5.35 -16.95
CA LEU A 9 31.09 4.88 -15.90
C LEU A 9 30.52 3.48 -16.19
N HIS A 10 30.57 3.04 -17.44
CA HIS A 10 30.12 1.72 -17.89
C HIS A 10 31.27 0.72 -18.06
N GLY A 11 32.50 1.11 -17.71
CA GLY A 11 33.68 0.26 -17.79
C GLY A 11 33.66 -0.91 -16.80
N GLU A 12 34.45 -1.94 -17.12
CA GLU A 12 34.61 -3.14 -16.29
C GLU A 12 35.11 -2.80 -14.88
N ALA A 13 36.12 -1.92 -14.78
CA ALA A 13 36.67 -1.49 -13.49
C ALA A 13 35.63 -0.86 -12.54
N VAL A 14 34.70 -0.06 -13.08
CA VAL A 14 33.62 0.55 -12.30
C VAL A 14 32.61 -0.52 -11.88
N THR A 15 32.31 -1.45 -12.78
CA THR A 15 31.41 -2.58 -12.51
C THR A 15 31.95 -3.47 -11.39
N ASP A 16 33.23 -3.81 -11.44
CA ASP A 16 33.92 -4.63 -10.43
C ASP A 16 33.94 -3.95 -9.06
N TYR A 17 34.22 -2.64 -9.04
CA TYR A 17 34.17 -1.88 -7.80
C TYR A 17 32.75 -1.84 -7.23
N LEU A 18 31.74 -1.53 -8.05
CA LEU A 18 30.35 -1.45 -7.61
C LEU A 18 29.80 -2.80 -7.14
N ALA A 19 30.36 -3.92 -7.61
CA ALA A 19 29.98 -5.25 -7.16
C ALA A 19 30.35 -5.53 -5.70
N CYS A 20 31.46 -4.95 -5.21
CA CYS A 20 31.96 -5.16 -3.84
C CYS A 20 31.80 -3.95 -2.92
N ALA A 21 31.49 -2.77 -3.46
CA ALA A 21 31.35 -1.53 -2.69
C ALA A 21 30.22 -1.57 -1.64
N ASP A 22 30.41 -0.80 -0.57
CA ASP A 22 29.39 -0.63 0.46
C ASP A 22 28.11 0.01 -0.11
N ARG A 23 26.94 -0.43 0.40
CA ARG A 23 25.64 0.03 -0.07
C ARG A 23 25.43 1.55 0.07
N ARG A 24 26.05 2.18 1.07
CA ARG A 24 26.01 3.64 1.27
C ARG A 24 26.79 4.36 0.19
N ALA A 25 27.94 3.83 -0.20
CA ALA A 25 28.75 4.38 -1.28
C ALA A 25 28.01 4.29 -2.62
N ILE A 26 27.40 3.14 -2.91
CA ILE A 26 26.57 2.95 -4.12
C ILE A 26 25.37 3.91 -4.10
N GLY A 27 24.72 4.09 -2.94
CA GLY A 27 23.62 5.04 -2.78
C GLY A 27 24.03 6.48 -3.10
N GLY A 28 25.14 6.96 -2.54
CA GLY A 28 25.67 8.30 -2.81
C GLY A 28 26.07 8.50 -4.27
N PHE A 29 26.77 7.52 -4.86
CA PHE A 29 27.12 7.52 -6.28
C PHE A 29 25.88 7.65 -7.18
N ARG A 30 24.85 6.85 -6.88
CA ARG A 30 23.60 6.86 -7.63
C ARG A 30 22.89 8.21 -7.53
N THR A 31 22.78 8.77 -6.32
CA THR A 31 22.18 10.08 -6.11
C THR A 31 22.93 11.17 -6.86
N ALA A 32 24.28 11.15 -6.87
CA ALA A 32 25.07 12.12 -7.61
C ALA A 32 24.81 12.07 -9.12
N LEU A 33 24.74 10.89 -9.72
CA LEU A 33 24.43 10.74 -11.14
C LEU A 33 23.00 11.19 -11.48
N GLU A 34 22.03 10.88 -10.62
CA GLU A 34 20.64 11.37 -10.77
C GLU A 34 20.58 12.91 -10.74
N PHE A 35 21.29 13.56 -9.80
CA PHE A 35 21.35 15.03 -9.73
C PHE A 35 21.98 15.68 -10.97
N LEU A 36 22.95 15.00 -11.58
CA LEU A 36 23.65 15.47 -12.77
C LEU A 36 22.91 15.10 -14.07
N ASN A 37 21.75 14.43 -14.00
CA ASN A 37 21.05 13.85 -15.14
C ASN A 37 21.93 12.91 -15.99
N ILE A 38 22.88 12.21 -15.35
CA ILE A 38 23.73 11.22 -16.01
C ILE A 38 23.07 9.84 -15.89
N PRO A 39 22.97 9.07 -16.98
CA PRO A 39 22.43 7.72 -16.92
C PRO A 39 23.18 6.82 -15.94
N LEU A 40 22.44 6.02 -15.18
CA LEU A 40 23.02 5.09 -14.22
C LEU A 40 23.60 3.86 -14.94
N PRO A 41 24.82 3.43 -14.59
CA PRO A 41 25.33 2.15 -15.06
C PRO A 41 24.53 1.00 -14.43
N ILE A 42 24.38 -0.09 -15.19
CA ILE A 42 23.57 -1.27 -14.79
C ILE A 42 24.00 -1.81 -13.42
N ALA A 43 25.31 -1.79 -13.14
CA ALA A 43 25.90 -2.23 -11.88
C ALA A 43 25.44 -1.40 -10.66
N ALA A 44 25.06 -0.14 -10.85
CA ALA A 44 24.56 0.74 -9.79
C ALA A 44 23.03 0.69 -9.63
N LEU A 45 22.32 -0.05 -10.49
CA LEU A 45 20.88 -0.20 -10.37
C LEU A 45 20.52 -0.97 -9.11
N ARG A 46 19.40 -0.57 -8.48
CA ARG A 46 18.88 -1.29 -7.33
C ARG A 46 18.43 -2.67 -7.80
N LYS A 47 18.95 -3.72 -7.18
CA LYS A 47 18.38 -5.06 -7.38
C LYS A 47 16.90 -5.02 -7.00
N PRO A 48 16.00 -5.59 -7.83
CA PRO A 48 14.60 -5.69 -7.47
C PRO A 48 14.49 -6.44 -6.14
N ASP A 49 13.56 -6.01 -5.28
CA ASP A 49 13.35 -6.66 -4.00
C ASP A 49 12.86 -8.10 -4.25
N GLN A 50 13.75 -9.07 -4.07
CA GLN A 50 13.43 -10.48 -4.19
C GLN A 50 12.75 -11.04 -2.93
N ARG A 51 12.38 -10.18 -1.95
CA ARG A 51 11.61 -10.63 -0.80
C ARG A 51 10.32 -11.26 -1.28
N ARG A 52 10.23 -12.58 -1.13
CA ARG A 52 8.99 -13.33 -1.25
C ARG A 52 7.97 -12.67 -0.33
N GLY A 53 6.99 -11.98 -0.90
CA GLY A 53 5.99 -11.28 -0.12
C GLY A 53 5.29 -12.24 0.85
N ILE A 54 4.72 -11.70 1.94
CA ILE A 54 4.03 -12.49 2.98
C ILE A 54 3.07 -13.53 2.40
N ARG A 55 2.42 -13.24 1.27
CA ARG A 55 1.57 -14.20 0.53
C ARG A 55 2.30 -15.49 0.15
N HIS A 56 3.53 -15.42 -0.35
CA HIS A 56 4.31 -16.60 -0.73
C HIS A 56 4.73 -17.41 0.50
N VAL A 57 5.06 -16.74 1.60
CA VAL A 57 5.39 -17.40 2.87
C VAL A 57 4.16 -18.12 3.42
N MET A 58 3.01 -17.46 3.42
CA MET A 58 1.74 -18.04 3.87
C MET A 58 1.27 -19.18 2.96
N GLN A 59 1.46 -19.07 1.65
CA GLN A 59 1.15 -20.17 0.73
C GLN A 59 2.02 -21.41 0.98
N ALA A 60 3.32 -21.24 1.20
CA ALA A 60 4.20 -22.34 1.57
C ALA A 60 3.80 -22.95 2.92
N TYR A 61 3.57 -22.11 3.93
CA TYR A 61 3.11 -22.55 5.25
C TYR A 61 1.79 -23.33 5.17
N ASN A 62 0.81 -22.85 4.40
CA ASN A 62 -0.48 -23.51 4.24
C ASN A 62 -0.38 -24.82 3.44
N ALA A 63 0.57 -24.92 2.51
CA ALA A 63 0.86 -26.17 1.81
C ALA A 63 1.44 -27.22 2.76
N ASP A 64 2.27 -26.79 3.69
CA ASP A 64 2.87 -27.66 4.72
C ASP A 64 1.89 -27.97 5.88
N ASN A 65 0.92 -27.07 6.15
CA ASN A 65 -0.02 -27.13 7.27
C ASN A 65 -1.49 -27.00 6.81
N PRO A 66 -2.05 -27.99 6.10
CA PRO A 66 -3.36 -27.87 5.46
C PRO A 66 -4.53 -27.76 6.44
N VAL A 67 -4.44 -28.36 7.63
CA VAL A 67 -5.51 -28.33 8.65
C VAL A 67 -5.67 -26.92 9.25
N GLU A 68 -4.56 -26.23 9.50
CA GLU A 68 -4.58 -24.86 10.01
C GLU A 68 -5.06 -23.87 8.96
N ALA A 69 -4.66 -24.07 7.70
CA ALA A 69 -5.14 -23.26 6.58
C ALA A 69 -6.68 -23.34 6.40
N ILE A 70 -7.29 -24.50 6.64
CA ILE A 70 -8.75 -24.67 6.60
C ILE A 70 -9.42 -23.91 7.75
N ARG A 71 -8.87 -23.99 8.97
CA ARG A 71 -9.40 -23.29 10.15
C ARG A 71 -9.35 -21.77 9.96
N ASP A 72 -8.22 -21.23 9.52
CA ASP A 72 -8.03 -19.78 9.34
C ASP A 72 -8.97 -19.22 8.26
N ASN A 73 -9.21 -19.98 7.18
CA ASN A 73 -10.18 -19.58 6.16
C ASN A 73 -11.62 -19.61 6.68
N HIS A 74 -11.97 -20.60 7.50
CA HIS A 74 -13.30 -20.68 8.10
C HIS A 74 -13.58 -19.50 9.05
N GLU A 75 -12.60 -19.12 9.88
CA GLU A 75 -12.71 -17.97 10.79
C GLU A 75 -12.84 -16.63 10.05
N ARG A 76 -12.07 -16.43 8.97
CA ARG A 76 -12.18 -15.21 8.15
C ARG A 76 -13.54 -15.08 7.46
N LEU A 77 -14.11 -16.18 6.98
CA LEU A 77 -15.45 -16.21 6.37
C LEU A 77 -16.54 -15.97 7.43
N SER A 78 -16.35 -16.49 8.64
CA SER A 78 -17.24 -16.25 9.78
C SER A 78 -17.29 -14.75 10.13
N ALA A 79 -16.13 -14.10 10.30
CA ALA A 79 -16.04 -12.69 10.67
C ALA A 79 -16.57 -11.73 9.56
N GLY A 80 -16.38 -12.07 8.29
CA GLY A 80 -16.91 -11.30 7.16
C GLY A 80 -18.45 -11.32 7.09
N ASN A 81 -19.08 -12.40 7.53
CA ASN A 81 -20.53 -12.53 7.55
C ASN A 81 -21.18 -11.71 8.70
N GLU A 82 -20.51 -11.61 9.85
CA GLU A 82 -21.00 -10.83 11.00
C GLU A 82 -20.97 -9.32 10.73
N THR A 83 -19.88 -8.83 10.12
CA THR A 83 -19.74 -7.42 9.72
C THR A 83 -20.74 -7.02 8.64
N SER A 84 -21.03 -7.91 7.68
CA SER A 84 -22.04 -7.70 6.63
C SER A 84 -23.47 -7.61 7.20
N LYS A 85 -23.81 -8.47 8.18
CA LYS A 85 -25.11 -8.42 8.88
C LYS A 85 -25.27 -7.14 9.71
N ALA A 86 -24.21 -6.72 10.40
CA ALA A 86 -24.23 -5.48 11.19
C ALA A 86 -24.40 -4.22 10.33
N GLN A 87 -23.79 -4.17 9.15
CA GLN A 87 -23.97 -3.05 8.20
C GLN A 87 -25.37 -3.00 7.57
N GLN A 88 -26.01 -4.15 7.33
CA GLN A 88 -27.40 -4.21 6.86
C GLN A 88 -28.40 -3.76 7.94
N ALA A 89 -28.18 -4.13 9.21
CA ALA A 89 -29.03 -3.71 10.33
C ALA A 89 -28.95 -2.20 10.62
N ALA A 90 -27.83 -1.53 10.34
CA ALA A 90 -27.68 -0.10 10.56
C ALA A 90 -28.42 0.79 9.54
N ARG A 91 -28.71 0.26 8.34
CA ARG A 91 -29.36 1.04 7.25
C ARG A 91 -30.85 1.25 7.46
N SER A 92 -31.55 0.44 8.25
CA SER A 92 -33.00 0.55 8.41
C SER A 92 -33.47 1.71 9.31
N ASN A 93 -32.59 2.31 10.11
CA ASN A 93 -32.95 3.40 11.03
C ASN A 93 -32.67 4.81 10.47
N GLY A 94 -31.98 4.93 9.33
CA GLY A 94 -31.61 6.22 8.74
C GLY A 94 -32.68 6.85 7.83
N ASP A 95 -33.61 6.05 7.30
CA ASP A 95 -34.58 6.53 6.30
C ASP A 95 -35.82 7.22 6.89
N ILE A 96 -36.07 7.12 8.19
CA ILE A 96 -37.24 7.76 8.82
C ILE A 96 -37.00 9.27 9.09
N LEU A 97 -35.74 9.69 9.22
CA LEU A 97 -35.39 11.07 9.58
C LEU A 97 -35.28 12.02 8.37
N ASN A 98 -35.18 11.50 7.14
CA ASN A 98 -35.05 12.31 5.92
C ASN A 98 -36.40 12.63 5.24
N SER A 99 -37.53 12.10 5.74
CA SER A 99 -38.86 12.38 5.18
C SER A 99 -39.68 13.41 5.96
N LEU A 100 -39.13 14.00 7.02
CA LEU A 100 -39.77 15.07 7.77
C LEU A 100 -39.32 16.42 7.21
N ASP A 101 -40.19 17.05 6.42
CA ASP A 101 -40.00 18.42 5.93
C ASP A 101 -39.98 19.37 7.14
N PRO A 102 -38.91 20.17 7.35
CA PRO A 102 -38.81 21.10 8.48
C PRO A 102 -39.92 22.16 8.53
N SER A 103 -40.70 22.30 7.45
CA SER A 103 -41.88 23.15 7.35
C SER A 103 -43.01 22.76 8.32
N ASP A 104 -43.12 21.49 8.70
CA ASP A 104 -44.22 21.00 9.56
C ASP A 104 -43.97 21.23 11.06
N LEU A 105 -42.75 21.60 11.45
CA LEU A 105 -42.36 21.83 12.85
C LEU A 105 -42.71 23.23 13.38
N LEU A 106 -43.15 24.17 12.53
CA LEU A 106 -43.38 25.57 12.90
C LEU A 106 -44.86 25.99 12.95
N LYS A 107 -45.81 25.06 12.86
CA LYS A 107 -47.27 25.36 12.82
C LYS A 107 -48.03 25.20 14.15
N GLY A 108 -47.34 25.16 15.30
CA GLY A 108 -47.97 24.74 16.57
C GLY A 108 -47.78 25.65 17.77
N SER A 109 -47.64 26.97 17.61
CA SER A 109 -47.48 27.86 18.77
C SER A 109 -48.26 29.17 18.66
N ASP A 110 -49.53 29.10 18.31
CA ASP A 110 -50.49 30.19 18.50
C ASP A 110 -51.81 29.55 18.91
N ASP A 111 -51.96 29.15 20.17
CA ASP A 111 -53.25 28.96 20.86
C ASP A 111 -53.03 28.43 22.29
N ASN A 112 -52.68 29.32 23.23
CA ASN A 112 -53.22 29.28 24.59
C ASN A 112 -52.83 30.53 25.39
N ALA A 113 -53.51 31.62 25.11
CA ALA A 113 -53.62 32.74 26.04
C ALA A 113 -55.10 33.15 26.10
N ARG A 114 -55.88 32.40 26.90
CA ARG A 114 -57.09 32.87 27.59
C ARG A 114 -57.52 31.90 28.66
#